data_AF-A0A8H3AMT0-F1
#
_entry.id   AF-A0A8H3AMT0-F1
#
_cell.length_a   1.000
_cell.length_b   1.000
_cell.length_c   1.000
_cell.angle_alpha   90.00
_cell.angle_beta   90.00
_cell.angle_gamma   90.00
#
_symmetry.space_group_name_H-M   'P 1'
#
loop_
_entity.id
_entity.type
_entity.pdbx_description
1 polymer ?
#
loop_
_entity_poly.entity_id
_entity_poly.type
_entity_poly.pdbx_seq_one_letter_code
_entity_poly.pdbx_strand_id
1 'polypeptide(L)'
;MIFSNKNLALSALAAAAVQSVQGVAVWGQCGGLNWTGGTTCDGGSTCKYQNEYYSQCVPGTSGTSAVATTATTTTSAATATATGLRGLHALAKAKGRYFGTATDQIWTNTDAAYLAITGNPNEFGANTPGNQLKWDATEKSRNVFTYTNGDYQVAWAKNHSQIVRAHTLVWHSQLPSWVSSGGFDNATLISIMQNHIANVAGHYKGQVYA
;
A
#
# COMPACT_ATOMS: atom_id res chain seq x y z
N MET A 1 -64.61 -10.54 49.58
CA MET A 1 -63.77 -10.14 50.74
C MET A 1 -62.46 -10.92 50.60
N ILE A 2 -61.25 -10.39 50.41
CA ILE A 2 -60.60 -9.12 50.74
C ILE A 2 -59.43 -8.93 49.73
N PHE A 3 -59.12 -7.67 49.44
CA PHE A 3 -58.05 -7.17 48.56
C PHE A 3 -56.64 -7.63 48.94
N SER A 4 -55.74 -7.78 47.97
CA SER A 4 -54.38 -7.23 48.10
C SER A 4 -53.67 -7.04 46.75
N ASN A 5 -53.48 -5.78 46.40
CA ASN A 5 -52.61 -5.28 45.33
C ASN A 5 -51.14 -5.52 45.69
N LYS A 6 -50.33 -6.04 44.76
CA LYS A 6 -48.86 -5.89 44.82
C LYS A 6 -48.32 -5.57 43.42
N ASN A 7 -47.99 -4.29 43.26
CA ASN A 7 -47.19 -3.73 42.19
C ASN A 7 -45.85 -4.49 42.07
N LEU A 8 -45.62 -5.19 40.96
CA LEU A 8 -44.26 -5.58 40.56
C LEU A 8 -43.66 -4.42 39.79
N ALA A 9 -42.70 -3.75 40.42
CA ALA A 9 -41.84 -2.77 39.79
C ALA A 9 -40.97 -3.44 38.71
N LEU A 10 -40.98 -2.88 37.50
CA LEU A 10 -40.00 -3.17 36.45
C LEU A 10 -38.66 -2.57 36.89
N SER A 11 -37.70 -3.43 37.23
CA SER A 11 -36.30 -3.04 37.37
C SER A 11 -35.70 -2.87 35.96
N ALA A 12 -35.53 -1.62 35.53
CA ALA A 12 -34.75 -1.29 34.34
C ALA A 12 -33.26 -1.46 34.66
N LEU A 13 -32.62 -2.49 34.09
CA LEU A 13 -31.17 -2.55 33.99
C LEU A 13 -30.70 -1.48 33.00
N ALA A 14 -30.14 -0.38 33.50
CA ALA A 14 -29.38 0.54 32.67
C ALA A 14 -28.03 -0.11 32.35
N ALA A 15 -27.89 -0.66 31.14
CA ALA A 15 -26.58 -1.03 30.62
C ALA A 15 -25.80 0.25 30.33
N ALA A 16 -24.84 0.60 31.18
CA ALA A 16 -23.86 1.63 30.86
C ALA A 16 -23.00 1.10 29.71
N ALA A 17 -23.21 1.64 28.51
CA ALA A 17 -22.31 1.40 27.39
C ALA A 17 -20.96 2.03 27.74
N VAL A 18 -19.99 1.19 28.13
CA VAL A 18 -18.59 1.60 28.18
C VAL A 18 -18.17 1.85 26.74
N GLN A 19 -18.18 3.12 26.32
CA GLN A 19 -17.56 3.50 25.06
C GLN A 19 -16.05 3.32 25.25
N SER A 20 -15.51 2.24 24.68
CA SER A 20 -14.06 2.14 24.52
C SER A 20 -13.63 3.28 23.61
N VAL A 21 -12.92 4.27 24.15
CA VAL A 21 -12.16 5.22 23.32
C VAL A 21 -11.10 4.40 22.62
N GLN A 22 -11.38 3.94 21.40
CA GLN A 22 -10.37 3.28 20.58
C GLN A 22 -9.29 4.31 20.26
N GLY A 23 -8.03 3.94 20.49
CA GLY A 23 -6.92 4.80 20.14
C GLY A 23 -6.85 5.00 18.63
N VAL A 24 -6.10 6.02 18.22
CA VAL A 24 -5.78 6.21 16.81
C VAL A 24 -4.89 5.04 16.39
N ALA A 25 -5.34 4.29 15.37
CA ALA A 25 -4.60 3.17 14.82
C ALA A 25 -3.18 3.60 14.43
N VAL A 26 -2.24 2.65 14.47
CA VAL A 26 -0.88 2.87 13.97
C VAL A 26 -0.94 3.41 12.52
N TRP A 27 -0.16 4.46 12.25
CA TRP A 27 -0.16 5.30 11.05
C TRP A 27 -1.34 6.27 10.88
N GLY A 28 -2.28 6.34 11.81
CA GLY A 28 -3.35 7.34 11.84
C GLY A 28 -2.86 8.73 12.30
N GLN A 29 -3.58 9.77 11.91
CA GLN A 29 -3.33 11.13 12.37
C GLN A 29 -3.74 11.29 13.84
N CYS A 30 -2.82 11.79 14.66
CA CYS A 30 -3.00 11.96 16.11
C CYS A 30 -2.78 13.42 16.56
N GLY A 31 -2.58 14.35 15.62
CA GLY A 31 -2.38 15.76 15.91
C GLY A 31 -2.13 16.60 14.67
N GLY A 32 -2.00 17.91 14.88
CA GLY A 32 -1.81 18.92 13.84
C GLY A 32 -2.70 20.15 14.06
N LEU A 33 -2.35 21.28 13.43
CA LEU A 33 -3.14 22.50 13.45
C LEU A 33 -4.56 22.21 12.92
N ASN A 34 -5.58 22.59 13.68
CA ASN A 34 -7.01 22.34 13.42
C ASN A 34 -7.46 20.86 13.45
N TRP A 35 -6.64 19.92 13.95
CA TRP A 35 -7.06 18.55 14.18
C TRP A 35 -8.06 18.44 15.34
N THR A 36 -9.21 17.81 15.10
CA THR A 36 -10.28 17.60 16.11
C THR A 36 -10.52 16.13 16.44
N GLY A 37 -9.75 15.22 15.83
CA GLY A 37 -9.87 13.78 16.06
C GLY A 37 -9.08 13.28 17.28
N GLY A 38 -8.93 11.96 17.39
CA GLY A 38 -8.20 11.34 18.50
C GLY A 38 -6.74 11.77 18.58
N THR A 39 -6.21 11.90 19.79
CA THR A 39 -4.81 12.30 20.06
C THR A 39 -3.99 11.22 20.74
N THR A 40 -4.63 10.14 21.18
CA THR A 40 -4.00 9.01 21.85
C THR A 40 -3.90 7.84 20.87
N CYS A 41 -2.69 7.32 20.66
CA CYS A 41 -2.45 6.21 19.76
C CYS A 41 -2.79 4.87 20.41
N ASP A 42 -3.10 3.86 19.59
CA ASP A 42 -3.30 2.49 20.04
C ASP A 42 -2.05 1.92 20.73
N GLY A 43 -2.27 0.96 21.66
CA GLY A 43 -1.23 0.40 22.52
C GLY A 43 -0.01 -0.08 21.76
N GLY A 44 1.16 0.48 22.11
CA GLY A 44 2.45 0.17 21.46
C GLY A 44 2.87 1.17 20.38
N SER A 45 2.08 2.22 20.12
CA SER A 45 2.44 3.30 19.20
C SER A 45 2.47 4.67 19.90
N THR A 46 3.29 5.59 19.37
CA THR A 46 3.49 6.94 19.92
C THR A 46 3.11 7.98 18.88
N CYS A 47 2.40 9.03 19.29
CA CYS A 47 2.08 10.14 18.41
C CYS A 47 3.35 10.96 18.13
N LYS A 48 3.89 10.85 16.92
CA LYS A 48 5.10 11.56 16.50
C LYS A 48 4.74 12.77 15.66
N TYR A 49 5.21 13.94 16.07
CA TYR A 49 5.13 15.18 15.31
C TYR A 49 5.87 15.04 13.96
N GLN A 50 5.22 15.42 12.87
CA GLN A 50 5.88 15.52 11.56
C GLN A 50 5.99 16.98 11.10
N ASN A 51 4.90 17.73 11.17
CA ASN A 51 4.87 19.17 10.88
C ASN A 51 3.69 19.84 11.60
N GLU A 52 3.59 21.16 11.46
CA GLU A 52 2.60 21.98 12.16
C GLU A 52 1.16 21.50 11.94
N TYR A 53 0.85 20.93 10.76
CA TYR A 53 -0.49 20.48 10.39
C TYR A 53 -0.71 18.97 10.60
N TYR A 54 0.34 18.21 10.97
CA TYR A 54 0.27 16.74 10.97
C TYR A 54 1.20 16.06 11.98
N SER A 55 0.62 15.26 12.86
CA SER A 55 1.28 14.27 13.72
C SER A 55 0.69 12.88 13.48
N GLN A 56 1.53 11.84 13.52
CA GLN A 56 1.13 10.47 13.16
C GLN A 56 1.50 9.47 14.25
N CYS A 57 0.61 8.51 14.53
CA CYS A 57 0.93 7.36 15.37
C CYS A 57 1.96 6.48 14.68
N VAL A 58 3.13 6.32 15.27
CA VAL A 58 4.18 5.43 14.75
C VAL A 58 4.47 4.32 15.75
N PRO A 59 4.89 3.11 15.31
CA PRO A 59 5.27 2.05 16.23
C PRO A 59 6.34 2.52 17.22
N GLY A 60 6.10 2.30 18.51
CA GLY A 60 7.11 2.49 19.54
C GLY A 60 8.17 1.39 19.41
N THR A 61 9.45 1.76 19.38
CA THR A 61 10.54 0.79 19.53
C THR A 61 10.52 0.29 20.97
N SER A 62 9.73 -0.74 21.25
CA SER A 62 9.81 -1.46 22.52
C SER A 62 11.19 -2.13 22.58
N GLY A 63 12.12 -1.50 23.27
CA GLY A 63 13.32 -2.18 23.76
C GLY A 63 12.88 -3.37 24.60
N THR A 64 13.20 -4.57 24.13
CA THR A 64 13.06 -5.81 24.88
C THR A 64 13.95 -5.75 26.12
N SER A 65 13.37 -5.48 27.29
CA SER A 65 13.95 -5.90 28.57
C SER A 65 13.46 -7.31 28.86
N ALA A 66 14.39 -8.27 28.78
CA ALA A 66 14.16 -9.63 29.20
C ALA A 66 14.05 -9.68 30.74
N VAL A 67 12.92 -10.17 31.25
CA VAL A 67 12.79 -10.63 32.64
C VAL A 67 12.33 -12.08 32.60
N ALA A 68 13.01 -12.90 33.40
CA ALA A 68 12.92 -14.35 33.42
C ALA A 68 11.59 -14.90 33.98
N THR A 69 11.34 -16.13 33.57
CA THR A 69 10.20 -17.05 33.72
C THR A 69 9.64 -17.25 35.13
N THR A 70 8.31 -17.38 35.25
CA THR A 70 7.66 -18.45 36.05
C THR A 70 6.33 -18.81 35.39
N ALA A 71 6.11 -20.11 35.14
CA ALA A 71 4.98 -20.65 34.41
C ALA A 71 3.76 -20.87 35.33
N THR A 72 2.59 -20.37 34.92
CA THR A 72 1.29 -20.75 35.49
C THR A 72 0.36 -21.12 34.34
N THR A 73 -0.09 -22.38 34.34
CA THR A 73 -1.05 -22.95 33.40
C THR A 73 -2.44 -22.37 33.62
N THR A 74 -2.93 -21.57 32.68
CA THR A 74 -4.34 -21.20 32.56
C THR A 74 -4.91 -21.68 31.24
N THR A 75 -5.99 -22.45 31.35
CA THR A 75 -6.79 -23.01 30.27
C THR A 75 -7.27 -21.91 29.33
N SER A 76 -6.75 -21.89 28.09
CA SER A 76 -7.14 -20.91 27.08
C SER A 76 -8.53 -21.24 26.55
N ALA A 77 -9.51 -20.40 26.90
CA ALA A 77 -10.70 -20.26 26.08
C ALA A 77 -10.25 -19.69 24.73
N ALA A 78 -10.45 -20.44 23.65
CA ALA A 78 -10.19 -19.99 22.29
C ALA A 78 -11.17 -18.87 21.94
N THR A 79 -10.79 -17.64 22.28
CA THR A 79 -11.35 -16.45 21.66
C THR A 79 -10.93 -16.52 20.20
N ALA A 80 -11.90 -16.71 19.31
CA ALA A 80 -11.67 -16.58 17.87
C ALA A 80 -11.06 -15.20 17.63
N THR A 81 -9.75 -15.15 17.43
CA THR A 81 -9.06 -13.94 17.02
C THR A 81 -9.72 -13.49 15.73
N ALA A 82 -10.36 -12.33 15.78
CA ALA A 82 -10.85 -11.65 14.59
C ALA A 82 -9.76 -11.75 13.52
N THR A 83 -10.08 -12.39 12.39
CA THR A 83 -9.20 -12.57 11.23
C THR A 83 -8.36 -11.31 11.04
N GLY A 84 -7.09 -11.38 11.42
CA GLY A 84 -6.18 -10.25 11.42
C GLY A 84 -6.25 -9.54 10.08
N LEU A 85 -6.25 -8.20 10.12
CA LEU A 85 -6.37 -7.29 8.98
C LEU A 85 -5.70 -7.91 7.74
N ARG A 86 -6.54 -8.46 6.87
CA ARG A 86 -6.11 -9.03 5.60
C ARG A 86 -5.78 -7.78 4.78
N GLY A 87 -4.50 -7.53 4.49
CA GLY A 87 -4.09 -6.34 3.74
C GLY A 87 -4.92 -6.15 2.46
N LEU A 88 -4.90 -4.94 1.88
CA LEU A 88 -5.81 -4.58 0.79
C LEU A 88 -5.80 -5.58 -0.36
N HIS A 89 -4.63 -6.07 -0.75
CA HIS A 89 -4.50 -7.11 -1.76
C HIS A 89 -5.03 -8.47 -1.30
N ALA A 90 -4.80 -8.88 -0.05
CA ALA A 90 -5.35 -10.13 0.47
C ALA A 90 -6.89 -10.15 0.44
N LEU A 91 -7.54 -9.02 0.74
CA LEU A 91 -8.99 -8.85 0.61
C LEU A 91 -9.45 -8.86 -0.85
N ALA A 92 -8.74 -8.15 -1.73
CA ALA A 92 -9.04 -8.14 -3.16
C ALA A 92 -8.92 -9.55 -3.77
N LYS A 93 -7.86 -10.28 -3.40
CA LYS A 93 -7.58 -11.64 -3.87
C LYS A 93 -8.67 -12.62 -3.45
N ALA A 94 -9.20 -12.49 -2.23
CA ALA A 94 -10.35 -13.28 -1.77
C ALA A 94 -11.63 -13.03 -2.60
N LYS A 95 -11.66 -11.98 -3.43
CA LYS A 95 -12.73 -11.64 -4.37
C LYS A 95 -12.30 -11.80 -5.84
N GLY A 96 -11.18 -12.50 -6.10
CA GLY A 96 -10.68 -12.73 -7.46
C GLY A 96 -10.14 -11.48 -8.14
N ARG A 97 -9.75 -10.44 -7.38
CA ARG A 97 -9.15 -9.20 -7.89
C ARG A 97 -7.75 -9.02 -7.31
N TYR A 98 -6.97 -8.10 -7.88
CA TYR A 98 -5.76 -7.61 -7.24
C TYR A 98 -5.97 -6.18 -6.74
N PHE A 99 -5.35 -5.85 -5.62
CA PHE A 99 -5.04 -4.47 -5.24
C PHE A 99 -3.53 -4.23 -5.46
N GLY A 100 -3.16 -3.04 -5.90
CA GLY A 100 -1.78 -2.72 -6.26
C GLY A 100 -1.47 -1.24 -6.13
N THR A 101 -0.20 -0.89 -6.34
CA THR A 101 0.31 0.48 -6.26
C THR A 101 1.26 0.79 -7.41
N ALA A 102 1.42 2.06 -7.75
CA ALA A 102 2.55 2.51 -8.55
C ALA A 102 3.75 2.79 -7.62
N THR A 103 4.95 2.57 -8.12
CA THR A 103 6.18 3.01 -7.43
C THR A 103 7.14 3.65 -8.42
N ASP A 104 8.18 4.29 -7.90
CA ASP A 104 9.20 4.94 -8.71
C ASP A 104 10.54 4.91 -7.98
N GLN A 105 11.64 4.98 -8.73
CA GLN A 105 13.02 5.15 -8.21
C GLN A 105 13.42 4.18 -7.08
N ILE A 106 12.90 2.95 -7.09
CA ILE A 106 13.14 1.95 -6.02
C ILE A 106 14.64 1.66 -5.82
N TRP A 107 15.47 1.74 -6.86
CA TRP A 107 16.91 1.49 -6.80
C TRP A 107 17.71 2.51 -5.96
N THR A 108 17.14 3.69 -5.72
CA THR A 108 17.75 4.77 -4.93
C THR A 108 16.94 5.13 -3.70
N ASN A 109 15.77 4.51 -3.50
CA ASN A 109 14.90 4.83 -2.38
C ASN A 109 15.46 4.20 -1.09
N THR A 110 15.73 5.03 -0.09
CA THR A 110 16.27 4.61 1.22
C THR A 110 15.23 4.64 2.34
N ASP A 111 13.98 4.99 2.04
CA ASP A 111 12.88 4.93 3.01
C ASP A 111 12.45 3.48 3.25
N ALA A 112 12.95 2.90 4.33
CA ALA A 112 12.66 1.53 4.71
C ALA A 112 11.16 1.28 4.97
N ALA A 113 10.41 2.28 5.46
CA ALA A 113 8.98 2.13 5.71
C ALA A 113 8.20 2.09 4.38
N TYR A 114 8.54 2.99 3.45
CA TYR A 114 7.98 2.97 2.11
C TYR A 114 8.23 1.63 1.41
N LEU A 115 9.47 1.13 1.42
CA LEU A 115 9.83 -0.13 0.79
C LEU A 115 9.14 -1.33 1.45
N ALA A 116 9.04 -1.34 2.79
CA ALA A 116 8.35 -2.40 3.51
C ALA A 116 6.84 -2.44 3.19
N ILE A 117 6.18 -1.28 3.11
CA ILE A 117 4.75 -1.20 2.81
C ILE A 117 4.49 -1.53 1.34
N THR A 118 5.21 -0.88 0.42
CA THR A 118 5.01 -1.08 -1.02
C THR A 118 5.42 -2.47 -1.48
N GLY A 119 6.37 -3.12 -0.80
CA GLY A 119 6.80 -4.49 -1.06
C GLY A 119 5.94 -5.56 -0.35
N ASN A 120 4.97 -5.19 0.49
CA ASN A 120 4.16 -6.16 1.21
C ASN A 120 3.12 -6.80 0.27
N PRO A 121 3.20 -8.12 -0.04
CA PRO A 121 2.28 -8.78 -0.95
C PRO A 121 0.84 -8.88 -0.42
N ASN A 122 0.64 -8.72 0.90
CA ASN A 122 -0.71 -8.69 1.47
C ASN A 122 -1.39 -7.34 1.25
N GLU A 123 -0.63 -6.23 1.16
CA GLU A 123 -1.16 -4.90 0.85
C GLU A 123 -1.26 -4.67 -0.65
N PHE A 124 -0.19 -4.98 -1.38
CA PHE A 124 -0.12 -4.80 -2.83
C PHE A 124 0.39 -6.07 -3.48
N GLY A 125 -0.42 -6.66 -4.35
CA GLY A 125 -0.01 -7.79 -5.19
C GLY A 125 0.17 -7.42 -6.65
N ALA A 126 0.12 -6.12 -6.97
CA ALA A 126 0.50 -5.58 -8.27
C ALA A 126 1.33 -4.31 -8.12
N ASN A 127 2.34 -4.14 -8.97
CA ASN A 127 3.17 -2.95 -9.06
C ASN A 127 3.12 -2.36 -10.48
N THR A 128 3.12 -1.03 -10.58
CA THR A 128 3.22 -0.31 -11.86
C THR A 128 4.44 0.62 -11.83
N PRO A 129 5.43 0.44 -12.73
CA PRO A 129 6.51 1.40 -12.90
C PRO A 129 5.97 2.78 -13.30
N GLY A 130 6.23 3.79 -12.46
CA GLY A 130 5.66 5.13 -12.64
C GLY A 130 6.22 5.87 -13.85
N ASN A 131 7.51 5.70 -14.14
CA ASN A 131 8.20 6.41 -15.23
C ASN A 131 9.11 5.54 -16.08
N GLN A 132 9.56 4.40 -15.56
CA GLN A 132 10.70 3.63 -16.08
C GLN A 132 10.39 2.92 -17.39
N LEU A 133 9.09 2.75 -17.70
CA LEU A 133 8.62 2.09 -18.90
C LEU A 133 7.93 3.06 -19.88
N LYS A 134 8.05 4.38 -19.66
CA LYS A 134 7.60 5.39 -20.64
C LYS A 134 8.59 5.50 -21.79
N TRP A 135 8.15 6.11 -22.90
CA TRP A 135 8.93 6.16 -24.14
C TRP A 135 10.25 6.93 -23.94
N ASP A 136 10.23 8.08 -23.25
CA ASP A 136 11.46 8.85 -22.98
C ASP A 136 12.50 8.12 -22.13
N ALA A 137 12.06 7.21 -21.24
CA ALA A 137 12.92 6.37 -20.42
C ALA A 137 13.47 5.16 -21.19
N THR A 138 12.65 4.54 -22.03
CA THR A 138 13.00 3.28 -22.72
C THR A 138 13.67 3.47 -24.07
N GLU A 139 13.45 4.61 -24.76
CA GLU A 139 14.02 4.91 -26.07
C GLU A 139 14.29 6.42 -26.24
N LYS A 140 15.15 6.97 -25.37
CA LYS A 140 15.51 8.40 -25.36
C LYS A 140 16.08 8.91 -26.68
N SER A 141 16.71 8.04 -27.46
CA SER A 141 17.19 8.28 -28.82
C SER A 141 16.72 7.16 -29.74
N ARG A 142 16.36 7.50 -30.98
CA ARG A 142 15.79 6.54 -31.94
C ARG A 142 16.65 5.28 -32.06
N ASN A 143 16.04 4.12 -31.86
CA ASN A 143 16.69 2.80 -31.88
C ASN A 143 17.79 2.58 -30.84
N VAL A 144 17.85 3.41 -29.78
CA VAL A 144 18.75 3.22 -28.63
C VAL A 144 17.91 2.94 -27.41
N PHE A 145 17.73 1.65 -27.11
CA PHE A 145 16.89 1.21 -26.00
C PHE A 145 17.67 1.11 -24.69
N THR A 146 17.05 1.57 -23.59
CA THR A 146 17.60 1.45 -22.23
C THR A 146 16.55 0.84 -21.32
N TYR A 147 16.87 -0.30 -20.70
CA TYR A 147 15.94 -1.03 -19.84
C TYR A 147 16.34 -1.07 -18.37
N THR A 148 17.54 -0.60 -18.01
CA THR A 148 18.14 -0.78 -16.68
C THR A 148 17.20 -0.48 -15.51
N ASN A 149 16.54 0.68 -15.53
CA ASN A 149 15.65 1.08 -14.43
C ASN A 149 14.30 0.34 -14.49
N GLY A 150 13.79 0.04 -15.69
CA GLY A 150 12.60 -0.78 -15.88
C GLY A 150 12.81 -2.20 -15.38
N ASP A 151 13.94 -2.80 -15.73
CA ASP A 151 14.35 -4.16 -15.32
C ASP A 151 14.49 -4.26 -13.81
N TYR A 152 15.12 -3.25 -13.19
CA TYR A 152 15.23 -3.20 -11.73
C TYR A 152 13.85 -3.21 -11.08
N GLN A 153 12.92 -2.39 -11.56
CA GLN A 153 11.60 -2.27 -10.95
C GLN A 153 10.72 -3.50 -11.19
N VAL A 154 10.77 -4.07 -12.40
CA VAL A 154 10.10 -5.34 -12.73
C VAL A 154 10.63 -6.47 -11.85
N ALA A 155 11.95 -6.58 -11.70
CA ALA A 155 12.58 -7.59 -10.85
C ALA A 155 12.20 -7.40 -9.37
N TRP A 156 12.23 -6.16 -8.88
CA TRP A 156 11.84 -5.85 -7.50
C TRP A 156 10.40 -6.25 -7.22
N ALA A 157 9.45 -5.91 -8.09
CA ALA A 157 8.05 -6.28 -7.93
C ALA A 157 7.85 -7.81 -7.92
N LYS A 158 8.51 -8.51 -8.84
CA LYS A 158 8.46 -9.98 -8.90
C LYS A 158 9.05 -10.63 -7.64
N ASN A 159 10.16 -10.10 -7.12
CA ASN A 159 10.76 -10.58 -5.88
C ASN A 159 9.84 -10.39 -4.65
N HIS A 160 8.91 -9.42 -4.72
CA HIS A 160 7.87 -9.21 -3.72
C HIS A 160 6.55 -9.94 -4.04
N SER A 161 6.57 -10.90 -4.98
CA SER A 161 5.39 -11.66 -5.41
C SER A 161 4.25 -10.80 -5.97
N GLN A 162 4.60 -9.67 -6.61
CA GLN A 162 3.66 -8.76 -7.24
C GLN A 162 3.65 -8.98 -8.75
N ILE A 163 2.45 -9.00 -9.35
CA ILE A 163 2.34 -8.90 -10.81
C ILE A 163 2.77 -7.49 -11.24
N VAL A 164 3.26 -7.35 -12.46
CA VAL A 164 3.62 -6.04 -13.01
C VAL A 164 2.62 -5.62 -14.05
N ARG A 165 2.12 -4.38 -13.96
CA ARG A 165 1.44 -3.73 -15.07
C ARG A 165 2.44 -2.77 -15.73
N ALA A 166 2.84 -3.07 -16.95
CA ALA A 166 3.70 -2.20 -17.73
C ALA A 166 2.94 -0.94 -18.13
N HIS A 167 3.54 0.21 -17.91
CA HIS A 167 2.95 1.50 -18.22
C HIS A 167 4.06 2.43 -18.73
N THR A 168 4.11 2.76 -20.03
CA THR A 168 3.15 2.48 -21.11
C THR A 168 3.88 2.56 -22.45
N LEU A 169 3.38 1.87 -23.48
CA LEU A 169 4.05 1.81 -24.79
C LEU A 169 3.87 3.08 -25.63
N VAL A 170 2.67 3.67 -25.64
CA VAL A 170 2.38 4.84 -26.46
C VAL A 170 1.60 5.85 -25.64
N TRP A 171 2.11 7.07 -25.57
CA TRP A 171 1.49 8.17 -24.83
C TRP A 171 1.96 9.51 -25.39
N HIS A 172 1.13 10.56 -25.25
CA HIS A 172 1.44 11.89 -25.75
C HIS A 172 2.39 12.68 -24.83
N SER A 173 2.51 12.26 -23.56
CA SER A 173 3.38 12.89 -22.56
C SER A 173 4.58 11.99 -22.30
N GLN A 174 5.69 12.60 -21.85
CA GLN A 174 6.97 11.90 -21.62
C GLN A 174 7.41 11.11 -22.86
N LEU A 175 7.26 11.79 -23.99
CA LEU A 175 7.67 11.36 -25.31
C LEU A 175 9.04 11.97 -25.61
N PRO A 176 10.02 11.21 -26.12
CA PRO A 176 11.34 11.77 -26.39
C PRO A 176 11.27 12.79 -27.53
N SER A 177 12.13 13.82 -27.45
CA SER A 177 12.09 14.97 -28.36
C SER A 177 12.25 14.60 -29.83
N TRP A 178 12.97 13.51 -30.14
CA TRP A 178 13.15 13.04 -31.51
C TRP A 178 11.84 12.53 -32.13
N VAL A 179 10.87 12.11 -31.32
CA VAL A 179 9.52 11.75 -31.80
C VAL A 179 8.68 13.01 -31.92
N SER A 180 8.59 13.81 -30.85
CA SER A 180 7.69 14.99 -30.81
C SER A 180 8.07 16.06 -31.83
N SER A 181 9.36 16.21 -32.13
CA SER A 181 9.89 17.24 -33.03
C SER A 181 10.40 16.67 -34.35
N GLY A 182 10.14 15.38 -34.63
CA GLY A 182 10.71 14.67 -35.76
C GLY A 182 10.10 14.99 -37.13
N GLY A 183 8.88 15.57 -37.16
CA GLY A 183 8.23 15.99 -38.41
C GLY A 183 7.94 14.84 -39.38
N PHE A 184 7.64 13.64 -38.86
CA PHE A 184 7.46 12.43 -39.66
C PHE A 184 6.13 12.40 -40.43
N ASP A 185 6.15 11.77 -41.60
CA ASP A 185 4.92 11.36 -42.27
C ASP A 185 4.25 10.17 -41.56
N ASN A 186 3.02 9.85 -41.98
CA ASN A 186 2.22 8.78 -41.36
C ASN A 186 2.93 7.42 -41.41
N ALA A 187 3.49 7.05 -42.57
CA ALA A 187 4.13 5.75 -42.75
C ALA A 187 5.38 5.60 -41.84
N THR A 188 6.17 6.66 -41.74
CA THR A 188 7.38 6.71 -40.92
C THR A 188 7.01 6.67 -39.43
N LEU A 189 6.00 7.42 -38.99
CA LEU A 189 5.57 7.41 -37.59
C LEU A 189 4.95 6.06 -37.18
N ILE A 190 4.18 5.41 -38.06
CA ILE A 190 3.69 4.04 -37.83
C ILE A 190 4.86 3.07 -37.67
N SER A 191 5.86 3.13 -38.55
CA SER A 191 7.04 2.27 -38.47
C SER A 191 7.82 2.50 -37.17
N ILE A 192 8.00 3.77 -36.75
CA ILE A 192 8.61 4.14 -35.47
C ILE A 192 7.85 3.53 -34.30
N MET A 193 6.52 3.71 -34.26
CA MET A 193 5.68 3.20 -33.19
C MET A 193 5.71 1.66 -33.12
N GLN A 194 5.64 0.99 -34.27
CA GLN A 194 5.74 -0.48 -34.33
C GLN A 194 7.10 -0.98 -33.82
N ASN A 195 8.19 -0.31 -34.20
CA ASN A 195 9.53 -0.65 -33.72
C ASN A 195 9.64 -0.46 -32.20
N HIS A 196 9.15 0.66 -31.67
CA HIS A 196 9.14 0.93 -30.23
C HIS A 196 8.37 -0.16 -29.47
N ILE A 197 7.14 -0.44 -29.90
CA ILE A 197 6.28 -1.47 -29.30
C ILE A 197 6.97 -2.84 -29.35
N ALA A 198 7.51 -3.24 -30.50
CA ALA A 198 8.13 -4.55 -30.67
C ALA A 198 9.35 -4.75 -29.76
N ASN A 199 10.20 -3.73 -29.62
CA ASN A 199 11.39 -3.80 -28.76
C ASN A 199 11.01 -3.81 -27.28
N VAL A 200 10.19 -2.87 -26.82
CA VAL A 200 9.84 -2.75 -25.39
C VAL A 200 8.96 -3.92 -24.93
N ALA A 201 7.88 -4.22 -25.66
CA ALA A 201 7.01 -5.36 -25.31
C ALA A 201 7.72 -6.69 -25.50
N GLY A 202 8.63 -6.79 -26.49
CA GLY A 202 9.47 -7.96 -26.72
C GLY A 202 10.41 -8.23 -25.54
N HIS A 203 11.07 -7.19 -25.03
CA HIS A 203 11.97 -7.28 -23.87
C HIS A 203 11.25 -7.76 -22.60
N TYR A 204 10.05 -7.23 -22.33
CA TYR A 204 9.26 -7.59 -21.14
C TYR A 204 8.34 -8.80 -21.31
N LYS A 205 8.40 -9.50 -22.45
CA LYS A 205 7.56 -10.66 -22.72
C LYS A 205 7.73 -11.73 -21.63
N GLY A 206 6.60 -12.15 -21.04
CA GLY A 206 6.56 -13.15 -19.97
C GLY A 206 7.00 -12.63 -18.59
N GLN A 207 7.33 -11.34 -18.47
CA GLN A 207 7.74 -10.72 -17.21
C GLN A 207 6.64 -9.87 -16.57
N VAL A 208 5.71 -9.36 -17.38
CA VAL A 208 4.62 -8.47 -16.97
C VAL A 208 3.26 -9.11 -17.24
N TYR A 209 2.25 -8.73 -16.46
CA TYR A 209 0.87 -9.22 -16.57
C TYR A 209 0.10 -8.56 -17.71
N ALA A 210 0.29 -7.24 -17.89
CA ALA A 210 -0.34 -6.41 -18.91
C ALA A 210 0.56 -5.23 -19.24
#